data_AF-A0A376LHZ5-F1
#
_entry.id   AF-A0A376LHZ5-F1
#
_cell.length_a   1.000
_cell.length_b   1.000
_cell.length_c   1.000
_cell.angle_alpha   90.00
_cell.angle_beta   90.00
_cell.angle_gamma   90.00
#
_symmetry.space_group_name_H-M   'P 1'
#
loop_
_entity.id
_entity.type
_entity.pdbx_description
1 polymer ?
#
loop_
_entity_poly.entity_id
_entity_poly.type
_entity_poly.pdbx_seq_one_letter_code
_entity_poly.pdbx_strand_id
1 'polypeptide(L)'
;MKKPGYYLSEEAYIARLRKELNLALYSRFPLTWIMEAADDISYCVADLGRCGREKEYLPLSSFIIICTKRGASMRKVRSFRWVVENAWEKSRSNSLSRSTEDQFFMYLRVNTLNKLVPYAAQRFIDNLPAIFAGTFNHALLEDASECSDLLKLYKNVAVNMCLAIQMSSSLNCRAIGSLADY
;
A
#
# COMPACT_ATOMS: atom_id res chain seq x y z
N MET A 1 2.05 -16.99 10.24
CA MET A 1 2.43 -15.67 10.80
C MET A 1 3.69 -15.17 10.10
N LYS A 2 3.69 -13.93 9.59
CA LYS A 2 4.86 -13.34 8.89
C LYS A 2 5.87 -12.66 9.84
N LYS A 3 5.43 -12.16 11.01
CA LYS A 3 6.23 -11.41 11.99
C LYS A 3 5.74 -11.67 13.42
N PRO A 4 6.60 -11.52 14.46
CA PRO A 4 6.17 -11.59 15.86
C PRO A 4 5.21 -10.44 16.18
N GLY A 5 4.16 -10.72 16.97
CA GLY A 5 3.06 -9.78 17.25
C GLY A 5 3.01 -9.22 18.67
N TYR A 6 3.75 -9.80 19.62
CA TYR A 6 3.84 -9.35 21.02
C TYR A 6 5.12 -9.92 21.66
N TYR A 7 5.67 -9.27 22.71
CA TYR A 7 6.82 -9.80 23.45
C TYR A 7 6.38 -10.72 24.60
N LEU A 8 7.34 -11.45 25.17
CA LEU A 8 7.10 -12.34 26.31
C LEU A 8 6.50 -11.59 27.51
N SER A 9 6.92 -10.34 27.73
CA SER A 9 6.40 -9.48 28.81
C SER A 9 4.89 -9.23 28.72
N GLU A 10 4.29 -9.25 27.52
CA GLU A 10 2.86 -9.03 27.32
C GLU A 10 2.04 -10.32 27.27
N GLU A 11 2.62 -11.50 27.49
CA GLU A 11 1.91 -12.77 27.36
C GLU A 11 0.63 -12.84 28.21
N ALA A 12 0.69 -12.41 29.47
CA ALA A 12 -0.46 -12.38 30.37
C ALA A 12 -1.53 -11.36 29.93
N TYR A 13 -1.12 -10.25 29.31
CA TYR A 13 -2.04 -9.27 28.72
C TYR A 13 -2.75 -9.85 27.50
N ILE A 14 -1.99 -10.47 26.57
CA ILE A 14 -2.55 -11.09 25.37
C ILE A 14 -3.46 -12.27 25.72
N ALA A 15 -3.13 -13.06 26.74
CA ALA A 15 -4.00 -14.13 27.22
C ALA A 15 -5.38 -13.60 27.68
N ARG A 16 -5.39 -12.48 28.42
CA ARG A 16 -6.64 -11.79 28.82
C ARG A 16 -7.39 -11.23 27.61
N LEU A 17 -6.69 -10.53 26.71
CA LEU A 17 -7.26 -9.95 25.50
C LEU A 17 -7.94 -11.00 24.61
N ARG A 18 -7.31 -12.18 24.45
CA ARG A 18 -7.90 -13.30 23.70
C ARG A 18 -9.21 -13.77 24.31
N LYS A 19 -9.29 -13.84 25.64
CA LYS A 19 -10.50 -14.26 26.35
C LYS A 19 -11.64 -13.25 26.17
N GLU A 20 -11.35 -11.96 26.36
CA GLU A 20 -12.36 -10.89 26.22
C GLU A 20 -12.91 -10.77 24.79
N LEU A 21 -12.07 -11.04 23.79
CA LEU A 21 -12.45 -10.95 22.37
C LEU A 21 -12.85 -12.28 21.74
N ASN A 22 -12.94 -13.37 22.53
CA ASN A 22 -13.22 -14.73 22.05
C ASN A 22 -12.31 -15.18 20.89
N LEU A 23 -11.02 -14.88 20.97
CA LEU A 23 -10.03 -15.23 19.96
C LEU A 23 -9.36 -16.56 20.29
N ALA A 24 -9.29 -17.45 19.31
CA ALA A 24 -8.49 -18.66 19.41
C ALA A 24 -6.98 -18.35 19.41
N LEU A 25 -6.18 -19.34 19.79
CA LEU A 25 -4.72 -19.21 19.77
C LEU A 25 -4.24 -18.84 18.34
N TYR A 26 -3.35 -17.86 18.24
CA TYR A 26 -2.80 -17.34 16.98
C TYR A 26 -3.81 -16.74 16.00
N SER A 27 -5.05 -16.52 16.44
CA SER A 27 -6.10 -15.88 15.64
C SER A 27 -6.05 -14.37 15.77
N ARG A 28 -6.36 -13.67 14.68
CA ARG A 28 -6.37 -12.19 14.66
C ARG A 28 -7.77 -11.65 14.90
N PHE A 29 -7.84 -10.40 15.35
CA PHE A 29 -9.11 -9.69 15.50
C PHE A 29 -9.67 -9.26 14.12
N PRO A 30 -10.97 -9.44 13.82
CA PRO A 30 -11.55 -9.23 12.48
C PRO A 30 -11.31 -7.85 11.86
N LEU A 31 -11.27 -6.77 12.64
CA LEU A 31 -11.05 -5.44 12.09
C LEU A 31 -9.59 -5.16 11.68
N THR A 32 -8.64 -6.02 12.08
CA THR A 32 -7.23 -5.88 11.70
C THR A 32 -7.03 -5.98 10.19
N TRP A 33 -7.83 -6.79 9.50
CA TRP A 33 -7.77 -6.91 8.03
C TRP A 33 -8.21 -5.63 7.32
N ILE A 34 -9.19 -4.91 7.86
CA ILE A 34 -9.63 -3.62 7.32
C ILE A 34 -8.52 -2.58 7.50
N MET A 35 -7.92 -2.54 8.69
CA MET A 35 -6.80 -1.65 9.00
C MET A 35 -5.60 -1.92 8.07
N GLU A 36 -5.21 -3.19 7.91
CA GLU A 36 -4.10 -3.62 7.04
C GLU A 36 -4.35 -3.23 5.57
N ALA A 37 -5.58 -3.42 5.07
CA ALA A 37 -5.94 -3.02 3.71
C ALA A 37 -5.92 -1.49 3.52
N ALA A 38 -6.39 -0.72 4.51
CA ALA A 38 -6.34 0.74 4.47
C ALA A 38 -4.88 1.25 4.46
N ASP A 39 -4.02 0.60 5.25
CA ASP A 39 -2.59 0.87 5.32
C ASP A 39 -1.91 0.65 3.95
N ASP A 40 -2.14 -0.52 3.36
CA ASP A 40 -1.61 -0.90 2.05
C ASP A 40 -2.03 0.08 0.95
N ILE A 41 -3.29 0.51 0.93
CA ILE A 41 -3.80 1.44 -0.10
C ILE A 41 -3.21 2.85 0.11
N SER A 42 -3.21 3.35 1.35
CA SER A 42 -2.86 4.74 1.64
C SER A 42 -1.36 5.01 1.49
N TYR A 43 -0.51 4.14 2.03
CA TYR A 43 0.95 4.28 1.90
C TYR A 43 1.41 4.17 0.45
N CYS A 44 0.85 3.22 -0.33
CA CYS A 44 1.24 3.07 -1.73
C CYS A 44 0.99 4.34 -2.56
N VAL A 45 -0.16 5.01 -2.36
CA VAL A 45 -0.47 6.24 -3.09
C VAL A 45 0.34 7.43 -2.56
N ALA A 46 0.56 7.50 -1.25
CA ALA A 46 1.36 8.56 -0.63
C ALA A 46 2.82 8.53 -1.11
N ASP A 47 3.44 7.35 -1.17
CA ASP A 47 4.83 7.18 -1.63
C ASP A 47 4.98 7.59 -3.10
N LEU A 48 4.00 7.29 -3.95
CA LEU A 48 4.01 7.74 -5.35
C LEU A 48 3.88 9.25 -5.47
N GLY A 49 2.94 9.85 -4.72
CA GLY A 49 2.75 11.30 -4.69
C GLY A 49 3.94 12.06 -4.08
N ARG A 50 4.71 11.40 -3.20
CA ARG A 50 5.97 11.92 -2.67
C ARG A 50 7.08 11.83 -3.71
N CYS A 51 7.27 10.65 -4.31
CA CYS A 51 8.29 10.42 -5.35
C CYS A 51 8.15 11.39 -6.53
N GLY A 52 6.91 11.70 -6.94
CA GLY A 52 6.66 12.61 -8.05
C GLY A 52 6.77 14.10 -7.71
N ARG A 53 6.70 14.50 -6.44
CA ARG A 53 6.75 15.92 -6.02
C ARG A 53 8.10 16.34 -5.45
N GLU A 54 8.80 15.42 -4.79
CA GLU A 54 9.97 15.75 -3.96
C GLU A 54 11.30 15.65 -4.73
N LYS A 55 11.27 15.34 -6.03
CA LYS A 55 12.48 15.27 -6.86
C LYS A 55 12.34 16.07 -8.16
N GLU A 56 13.21 17.07 -8.31
CA GLU A 56 13.59 17.71 -9.60
C GLU A 56 14.08 16.72 -10.68
N TYR A 57 14.21 15.42 -10.37
CA TYR A 57 14.87 14.43 -11.21
C TYR A 57 13.93 13.58 -12.07
N LEU A 58 12.61 13.64 -11.87
CA LEU A 58 11.68 12.76 -12.59
C LEU A 58 10.39 13.47 -12.99
N PRO A 59 10.35 14.07 -14.20
CA PRO A 59 9.14 14.69 -14.71
C PRO A 59 8.00 13.66 -14.83
N LEU A 60 6.77 14.13 -14.67
CA LEU A 60 5.56 13.31 -14.72
C LEU A 60 5.46 12.41 -15.98
N SER A 61 6.00 12.87 -17.11
CA SER A 61 6.12 12.08 -18.34
C SER A 61 6.96 10.81 -18.16
N SER A 62 8.10 10.89 -17.48
CA SER A 62 8.96 9.75 -17.16
C SER A 62 8.29 8.78 -16.19
N PHE A 63 7.54 9.30 -15.20
CA PHE A 63 6.73 8.48 -14.29
C PHE A 63 5.71 7.65 -15.07
N ILE A 64 4.94 8.29 -15.96
CA ILE A 64 3.94 7.61 -16.79
C ILE A 64 4.59 6.56 -17.70
N ILE A 65 5.75 6.86 -18.32
CA ILE A 65 6.45 5.88 -19.15
C ILE A 65 6.90 4.67 -18.33
N ILE A 66 7.46 4.87 -17.14
CA ILE A 66 7.89 3.77 -16.25
C ILE A 66 6.68 2.93 -15.82
N CYS A 67 5.60 3.59 -15.43
CA CYS A 67 4.31 2.99 -15.11
C CYS A 67 3.77 2.16 -16.26
N THR A 68 3.71 2.70 -17.48
CA THR A 68 3.17 2.03 -18.67
C THR A 68 4.06 0.88 -19.13
N LYS A 69 5.39 1.05 -19.16
CA LYS A 69 6.33 -0.03 -19.53
C LYS A 69 6.23 -1.22 -18.57
N ARG A 70 6.09 -0.95 -17.27
CA ARG A 70 5.96 -2.02 -16.26
C ARG A 70 4.56 -2.64 -16.26
N GLY A 71 3.53 -1.82 -16.41
CA GLY A 71 2.15 -2.27 -16.58
C GLY A 71 1.97 -3.17 -17.81
N ALA A 72 2.70 -2.90 -18.90
CA ALA A 72 2.66 -3.72 -20.12
C ALA A 72 3.28 -5.13 -19.94
N SER A 73 4.27 -5.28 -19.05
CA SER A 73 4.85 -6.58 -18.70
C SER A 73 3.89 -7.44 -17.87
N MET A 74 3.01 -6.78 -17.11
CA MET A 74 1.96 -7.44 -16.34
C MET A 74 0.75 -7.70 -17.26
N ARG A 75 0.64 -8.93 -17.77
CA ARG A 75 -0.33 -9.37 -18.81
C ARG A 75 -1.83 -9.15 -18.50
N LYS A 76 -2.19 -8.58 -17.34
CA LYS A 76 -3.57 -8.45 -16.83
C LYS A 76 -4.05 -7.02 -16.55
N VAL A 77 -3.26 -5.96 -16.73
CA VAL A 77 -3.62 -4.65 -16.14
C VAL A 77 -4.38 -3.71 -17.06
N ARG A 78 -5.51 -4.18 -17.60
CA ARG A 78 -6.50 -3.32 -18.30
C ARG A 78 -7.02 -2.20 -17.37
N SER A 79 -7.23 -2.54 -16.10
CA SER A 79 -7.67 -1.60 -15.07
C SER A 79 -6.63 -0.53 -14.73
N PHE A 80 -5.33 -0.82 -14.82
CA PHE A 80 -4.27 0.16 -14.53
C PHE A 80 -4.13 1.20 -15.63
N ARG A 81 -4.18 0.74 -16.88
CA ARG A 81 -4.22 1.64 -18.03
C ARG A 81 -5.37 2.64 -17.85
N TRP A 82 -6.55 2.17 -17.47
CA TRP A 82 -7.65 3.06 -17.13
C TRP A 82 -7.36 3.98 -15.94
N VAL A 83 -6.84 3.48 -14.81
CA VAL A 83 -6.58 4.32 -13.60
C VAL A 83 -5.57 5.44 -13.89
N VAL A 84 -4.48 5.14 -14.61
CA VAL A 84 -3.39 6.07 -14.92
C VAL A 84 -3.71 6.96 -16.11
N GLU A 85 -4.24 6.42 -17.21
CA GLU A 85 -4.62 7.23 -18.38
C GLU A 85 -5.77 8.18 -18.04
N ASN A 86 -6.79 7.73 -17.31
CA ASN A 86 -7.87 8.61 -16.87
C ASN A 86 -7.36 9.72 -15.95
N ALA A 87 -6.39 9.43 -15.06
CA ALA A 87 -5.76 10.46 -14.23
C ALA A 87 -4.95 11.45 -15.07
N TRP A 88 -4.24 10.97 -16.09
CA TRP A 88 -3.46 11.78 -17.01
C TRP A 88 -4.34 12.68 -17.89
N GLU A 89 -5.36 12.13 -18.53
CA GLU A 89 -6.31 12.88 -19.37
C GLU A 89 -7.00 13.98 -18.56
N LYS A 90 -7.52 13.64 -17.37
CA LYS A 90 -8.18 14.62 -16.48
C LYS A 90 -7.24 15.70 -15.96
N SER A 91 -5.95 15.39 -15.77
CA SER A 91 -4.96 16.41 -15.37
C SER A 91 -4.66 17.44 -16.47
N ARG A 92 -4.89 17.08 -17.74
CA ARG A 92 -4.65 17.97 -18.91
C ARG A 92 -5.88 18.77 -19.32
N SER A 93 -7.07 18.26 -19.08
CA SER A 93 -8.32 18.90 -19.48
C SER A 93 -8.82 19.98 -18.51
N ASN A 94 -8.20 20.11 -17.33
CA ASN A 94 -8.70 20.98 -16.27
C ASN A 94 -7.93 22.30 -16.18
N SER A 95 -8.63 23.41 -16.42
CA SER A 95 -8.13 24.79 -16.41
C SER A 95 -7.97 25.38 -14.99
N LEU A 96 -7.75 24.55 -13.97
CA LEU A 96 -7.67 24.98 -12.57
C LEU A 96 -6.24 25.43 -12.21
N SER A 97 -6.15 26.42 -11.31
CA SER A 97 -4.94 27.11 -10.79
C SER A 97 -3.84 26.21 -10.16
N ARG A 98 -4.00 24.88 -10.16
CA ARG A 98 -3.00 23.94 -9.60
C ARG A 98 -2.14 23.33 -10.69
N SER A 99 -0.91 22.97 -10.35
CA SER A 99 0.01 22.28 -11.27
C SER A 99 -0.64 21.01 -11.84
N THR A 100 -0.34 20.68 -13.10
CA THR A 100 -0.79 19.44 -13.75
C THR A 100 -0.40 18.20 -12.93
N GLU A 101 0.72 18.26 -12.22
CA GLU A 101 1.22 17.18 -11.37
C GLU A 101 0.35 16.96 -10.13
N ASP A 102 -0.02 18.03 -9.43
CA ASP A 102 -0.93 17.93 -8.28
C ASP A 102 -2.29 17.35 -8.68
N GLN A 103 -2.80 17.75 -9.85
CA GLN A 103 -4.06 17.23 -10.38
C GLN A 103 -3.93 15.75 -10.75
N PHE A 104 -2.83 15.34 -11.39
CA PHE A 104 -2.58 13.94 -11.71
C PHE A 104 -2.57 13.06 -10.45
N PHE A 105 -1.82 13.43 -9.42
CA PHE A 105 -1.75 12.63 -8.18
C PHE A 105 -3.07 12.63 -7.41
N MET A 106 -3.83 13.73 -7.46
CA MET A 106 -5.18 13.78 -6.91
C MET A 106 -6.12 12.79 -7.62
N TYR A 107 -6.16 12.78 -8.95
CA TYR A 107 -6.99 11.83 -9.70
C TYR A 107 -6.49 10.40 -9.58
N LEU A 108 -5.17 10.17 -9.55
CA LEU A 108 -4.59 8.85 -9.33
C LEU A 108 -5.04 8.27 -7.98
N ARG A 109 -5.03 9.09 -6.92
CA ARG A 109 -5.53 8.72 -5.59
C ARG A 109 -7.00 8.36 -5.62
N VAL A 110 -7.85 9.22 -6.20
CA VAL A 110 -9.30 8.99 -6.27
C VAL A 110 -9.62 7.72 -7.06
N ASN A 111 -9.01 7.56 -8.24
CA ASN A 111 -9.23 6.39 -9.08
C ASN A 111 -8.78 5.09 -8.39
N THR A 112 -7.65 5.13 -7.68
CA THR A 112 -7.14 4.00 -6.92
C THR A 112 -8.09 3.63 -5.78
N LEU A 113 -8.54 4.60 -4.97
CA LEU A 113 -9.49 4.38 -3.88
C LEU A 113 -10.82 3.80 -4.39
N ASN A 114 -11.37 4.37 -5.46
CA ASN A 114 -12.63 3.94 -6.05
C ASN A 114 -12.59 2.49 -6.59
N LYS A 115 -11.40 1.94 -6.85
CA LYS A 115 -11.23 0.55 -7.28
C LYS A 115 -10.89 -0.37 -6.12
N LEU A 116 -9.91 -0.01 -5.29
CA LEU A 116 -9.37 -0.88 -4.25
C LEU A 116 -10.29 -0.97 -3.02
N VAL A 117 -10.97 0.11 -2.62
CA VAL A 117 -11.81 0.10 -1.42
C VAL A 117 -13.04 -0.81 -1.59
N PRO A 118 -13.83 -0.70 -2.66
CA PRO A 118 -14.95 -1.62 -2.86
C PRO A 118 -14.50 -3.08 -2.99
N TYR A 119 -13.35 -3.31 -3.63
CA TYR A 119 -12.78 -4.65 -3.76
C TYR A 119 -12.38 -5.25 -2.40
N ALA A 120 -11.69 -4.48 -1.56
CA ALA A 120 -11.33 -4.90 -0.21
C ALA A 120 -12.57 -5.19 0.66
N ALA A 121 -13.59 -4.34 0.55
CA ALA A 121 -14.86 -4.52 1.25
C ALA A 121 -15.57 -5.81 0.82
N GLN A 122 -15.65 -6.06 -0.50
CA GLN A 122 -16.25 -7.30 -1.01
C GLN A 122 -15.49 -8.53 -0.54
N ARG A 123 -14.14 -8.51 -0.61
CA ARG A 123 -13.30 -9.62 -0.12
C ARG A 123 -13.46 -9.89 1.36
N PHE A 124 -13.64 -8.84 2.15
CA PHE A 124 -13.94 -8.97 3.58
C PHE A 124 -15.27 -9.69 3.81
N ILE A 125 -16.31 -9.32 3.05
CA ILE A 125 -17.64 -9.94 3.14
C ILE A 125 -17.59 -11.40 2.66
N ASP A 126 -16.94 -11.67 1.53
CA ASP A 126 -16.83 -13.02 0.94
C ASP A 126 -16.12 -14.01 1.87
N ASN A 127 -15.16 -13.52 2.66
CA ASN A 127 -14.35 -14.34 3.57
C ASN A 127 -14.74 -14.11 5.05
N LEU A 128 -15.90 -13.52 5.31
CA LEU A 128 -16.35 -13.13 6.65
C LEU A 128 -16.28 -14.29 7.67
N PRO A 129 -16.65 -15.54 7.35
CA PRO A 129 -16.55 -16.64 8.31
C PRO A 129 -15.11 -16.90 8.78
N ALA A 130 -14.15 -16.92 7.86
CA ALA A 130 -12.74 -17.17 8.17
C ALA A 130 -12.08 -15.96 8.86
N ILE A 131 -12.47 -14.76 8.46
CA ILE A 131 -12.00 -13.51 9.07
C ILE A 131 -12.53 -13.39 10.51
N PHE A 132 -13.81 -13.70 10.73
CA PHE A 132 -14.42 -13.67 12.05
C PHE A 132 -13.83 -14.73 12.99
N ALA A 133 -13.59 -15.95 12.48
CA ALA A 133 -12.89 -17.00 13.20
C ALA A 133 -11.41 -16.67 13.46
N GLY A 134 -10.87 -15.65 12.79
CA GLY A 134 -9.50 -15.20 12.95
C GLY A 134 -8.45 -16.07 12.24
N THR A 135 -8.88 -17.00 11.39
CA THR A 135 -8.05 -18.03 10.74
C THR A 135 -7.65 -17.67 9.30
N PHE A 136 -8.12 -16.53 8.79
CA PHE A 136 -7.82 -16.06 7.44
C PHE A 136 -6.34 -15.62 7.29
N ASN A 137 -5.50 -16.49 6.75
CA ASN A 137 -4.04 -16.31 6.71
C ASN A 137 -3.49 -15.45 5.55
N HIS A 138 -4.35 -14.68 4.88
CA HIS A 138 -3.97 -13.80 3.78
C HIS A 138 -4.40 -12.36 4.06
N ALA A 139 -3.73 -11.37 3.46
CA ALA A 139 -4.23 -10.00 3.46
C ALA A 139 -5.39 -9.86 2.45
N LEU A 140 -6.26 -8.87 2.64
CA LEU A 140 -7.42 -8.65 1.74
C LEU A 140 -7.01 -8.35 0.29
N LEU A 141 -5.80 -7.82 0.10
CA LEU A 141 -5.26 -7.38 -1.18
C LEU A 141 -4.03 -8.19 -1.64
N GLU A 142 -3.79 -9.36 -1.03
CA GLU A 142 -2.70 -10.28 -1.38
C GLU A 142 -3.26 -11.53 -2.08
N ASP A 143 -3.68 -11.37 -3.33
CA ASP A 143 -4.27 -12.45 -4.13
C ASP A 143 -3.87 -12.36 -5.62
N ALA A 144 -4.52 -13.16 -6.47
CA ALA A 144 -4.27 -13.20 -7.92
C ALA A 144 -5.13 -12.19 -8.72
N SER A 145 -5.74 -11.20 -8.04
CA SER A 145 -6.58 -10.19 -8.67
C SER A 145 -5.78 -9.05 -9.29
N GLU A 146 -6.44 -8.34 -10.21
CA GLU A 146 -5.91 -7.11 -10.79
C GLU A 146 -5.63 -6.02 -9.73
N CYS A 147 -6.36 -6.04 -8.60
CA CYS A 147 -6.18 -5.09 -7.50
C CYS A 147 -4.87 -5.33 -6.75
N SER A 148 -4.51 -6.61 -6.52
CA SER A 148 -3.22 -6.96 -5.93
C SER A 148 -2.06 -6.59 -6.86
N ASP A 149 -2.23 -6.83 -8.16
CA ASP A 149 -1.23 -6.47 -9.18
C ASP A 149 -1.02 -4.96 -9.27
N LEU A 150 -2.09 -4.16 -9.16
CA LEU A 150 -2.01 -2.70 -9.09
C LEU A 150 -1.15 -2.23 -7.91
N LEU A 151 -1.37 -2.78 -6.71
CA LEU A 151 -0.58 -2.44 -5.53
C LEU A 151 0.88 -2.87 -5.65
N LYS A 152 1.14 -4.08 -6.18
CA LYS A 152 2.51 -4.55 -6.43
C LYS A 152 3.23 -3.62 -7.40
N LEU A 153 2.54 -3.14 -8.43
CA LEU A 153 3.11 -2.19 -9.38
C LEU A 153 3.47 -0.87 -8.69
N TYR A 154 2.58 -0.31 -7.87
CA TYR A 154 2.87 0.90 -7.08
C TYR A 154 4.05 0.71 -6.14
N LYS A 155 4.09 -0.38 -5.36
CA LYS A 155 5.22 -0.72 -4.48
C LYS A 155 6.52 -0.85 -5.26
N ASN A 156 6.49 -1.52 -6.42
CA ASN A 156 7.67 -1.68 -7.26
C ASN A 156 8.17 -0.35 -7.85
N VAL A 157 7.25 0.54 -8.26
CA VAL A 157 7.62 1.88 -8.73
C VAL A 157 8.24 2.69 -7.59
N ALA A 158 7.58 2.71 -6.43
CA ALA A 158 8.06 3.40 -5.23
C ALA A 158 9.43 2.89 -4.79
N VAL A 159 9.65 1.57 -4.66
CA VAL A 159 10.94 1.00 -4.25
C VAL A 159 12.06 1.38 -5.21
N ASN A 160 11.84 1.28 -6.53
CA ASN A 160 12.90 1.63 -7.48
C ASN A 160 13.21 3.14 -7.50
N MET A 161 12.19 3.99 -7.32
CA MET A 161 12.39 5.43 -7.25
C MET A 161 13.02 5.86 -5.91
N CYS A 162 12.61 5.24 -4.79
CA CYS A 162 13.11 5.49 -3.43
C CYS A 162 14.53 4.95 -3.19
N LEU A 163 14.88 3.78 -3.74
CA LEU A 163 16.25 3.24 -3.64
C LEU A 163 17.27 4.15 -4.35
N ALA A 164 16.87 4.87 -5.40
CA ALA A 164 17.70 5.90 -6.01
C ALA A 164 17.85 7.17 -5.12
N ILE A 165 17.20 7.23 -3.96
CA ILE A 165 17.28 8.35 -2.98
C ILE A 165 18.10 7.95 -1.75
N GLN A 166 18.20 6.66 -1.43
CA GLN A 166 18.80 6.18 -0.19
C GLN A 166 20.33 6.06 -0.27
N MET A 167 21.02 7.21 -0.10
CA MET A 167 22.35 7.26 0.52
C MET A 167 22.28 7.63 2.02
N SER A 168 21.09 7.63 2.65
CA SER A 168 20.90 8.05 4.05
C SER A 168 20.70 6.91 5.05
N SER A 169 20.55 5.66 4.60
CA SER A 169 20.25 4.50 5.48
C SER A 169 21.39 4.15 6.43
N SER A 170 22.64 4.53 6.12
CA SER A 170 23.83 4.17 6.90
C SER A 170 23.99 4.96 8.20
N LEU A 171 23.48 6.19 8.29
CA LEU A 171 23.66 7.05 9.46
C LEU A 171 22.79 6.60 10.64
N ASN A 172 21.52 6.32 10.39
CA ASN A 172 20.58 5.94 11.45
C ASN A 172 20.92 4.58 12.07
N CYS A 173 21.36 3.61 11.27
CA CYS A 173 21.80 2.32 11.78
C CYS A 173 23.03 2.45 12.69
N ARG A 174 23.98 3.34 12.36
CA ARG A 174 25.16 3.58 13.21
C ARG A 174 24.80 4.25 14.53
N ALA A 175 23.90 5.23 14.50
CA ALA A 175 23.45 5.93 15.71
C ALA A 175 22.74 4.99 16.70
N ILE A 176 21.86 4.11 16.21
CA ILE A 176 21.19 3.11 17.06
C ILE A 176 22.21 2.11 17.62
N GLY A 177 23.17 1.66 16.81
CA GLY A 177 24.26 0.79 17.27
C GLY A 177 25.05 1.43 18.42
N SER A 178 25.47 2.69 18.24
CA SER A 178 26.22 3.40 19.29
C SER A 178 25.43 3.63 20.58
N LEU A 179 24.09 3.72 20.52
CA LEU A 179 23.25 3.84 21.71
C LEU A 179 23.04 2.51 22.42
N ALA A 180 23.10 1.38 21.69
CA ALA A 180 23.00 0.05 22.27
C ALA A 180 24.32 -0.41 22.91
N ASP A 181 25.45 0.12 22.44
CA ASP A 181 26.79 -0.15 22.99
C ASP A 181 27.11 0.67 24.25
N TYR A 182 26.31 1.70 24.56
CA TYR A 182 26.46 2.59 25.71
C TYR A 182 25.66 2.11 26.92
#